data_AF-U1N4U7-F1
#
_entry.id   AF-U1N4U7-F1
#
_cell.length_a   1.000
_cell.length_b   1.000
_cell.length_c   1.000
_cell.angle_alpha   90.00
_cell.angle_beta   90.00
_cell.angle_gamma   90.00
#
_symmetry.space_group_name_H-M   'P 1'
#
loop_
_entity.id
_entity.type
_entity.pdbx_description
1 polymer ?
#
loop_
_entity_poly.entity_id
_entity_poly.type
_entity_poly.pdbx_seq_one_letter_code
_entity_poly.pdbx_strand_id
1 'polypeptide(L)'
;MLTVASRFIQHYREDAKWLERTYAWVPRVGIDELKRLLIEDADGICDGLEERMQHSVDGYRDPWLERAEPKSPAQFQPALPLVPLPLVPIRSGGEHG
;
A
#
# COMPACT_ATOMS: atom_id res chain seq x y z
N MET A 1 13.45 -7.26 -2.91
CA MET A 1 12.37 -6.68 -2.10
C MET A 1 12.99 -5.66 -1.13
N LEU A 2 12.30 -4.57 -0.77
CA LEU A 2 12.83 -3.60 0.19
C LEU A 2 12.69 -4.16 1.63
N THR A 3 13.69 -4.93 2.08
CA THR A 3 13.64 -5.78 3.29
C THR A 3 13.16 -5.04 4.55
N VAL A 4 13.70 -3.86 4.84
CA VAL A 4 13.29 -3.09 6.03
C VAL A 4 11.84 -2.63 5.95
N ALA A 5 11.37 -2.21 4.77
CA ALA A 5 9.97 -1.82 4.59
C ALA A 5 9.01 -3.01 4.73
N SER A 6 9.42 -4.19 4.25
CA SER A 6 8.68 -5.44 4.45
C SER A 6 8.49 -5.74 5.95
N ARG A 7 9.59 -5.79 6.69
CA ARG A 7 9.59 -6.02 8.14
C ARG A 7 8.72 -5.01 8.87
N PHE A 8 8.88 -3.72 8.55
CA PHE A 8 8.09 -2.64 9.13
C PHE A 8 6.58 -2.81 8.89
N ILE A 9 6.16 -3.05 7.64
CA ILE A 9 4.74 -3.21 7.32
C ILE A 9 4.17 -4.48 7.96
N GLN A 10 4.91 -5.59 7.97
CA GLN A 10 4.44 -6.81 8.62
C GLN A 10 4.30 -6.62 10.13
N HIS A 11 5.30 -6.05 10.78
CA HIS A 11 5.27 -5.81 12.22
C HIS A 11 4.17 -4.82 12.62
N TYR A 12 3.99 -3.74 11.85
CA TYR A 12 2.88 -2.80 12.03
C TYR A 12 1.51 -3.50 11.92
N ARG A 13 1.31 -4.38 10.94
CA ARG A 13 0.06 -5.14 10.77
C ARG A 13 -0.25 -6.04 11.97
N GLU A 14 0.77 -6.53 12.66
CA GLU A 14 0.65 -7.46 13.79
C GLU A 14 0.50 -6.74 15.14
N ASP A 15 1.19 -5.61 15.35
CA ASP A 15 1.21 -4.88 16.63
C ASP A 15 0.15 -3.76 16.73
N ALA A 16 -0.26 -3.16 15.62
CA ALA A 16 -1.11 -1.97 15.65
C ALA A 16 -2.52 -2.28 16.19
N LYS A 17 -3.05 -1.34 16.99
CA LYS A 17 -4.43 -1.40 17.48
C LYS A 17 -5.41 -1.12 16.34
N TRP A 18 -6.68 -1.48 16.55
CA TRP A 18 -7.75 -1.18 15.60
C TRP A 18 -7.77 0.32 15.24
N LEU A 19 -7.72 0.63 13.94
CA LEU A 19 -7.66 1.98 13.36
C LEU A 19 -6.43 2.83 13.75
N GLU A 20 -5.43 2.25 14.41
CA GLU A 20 -4.20 2.95 14.73
C GLU A 20 -3.38 3.18 13.45
N ARG A 21 -3.00 4.43 13.19
CA ARG A 21 -2.17 4.82 12.05
C ARG A 21 -0.69 4.79 12.42
N THR A 22 0.18 4.60 11.43
CA THR A 22 1.64 4.56 11.65
C THR A 22 2.19 5.80 12.38
N TYR A 23 1.63 7.00 12.14
CA TYR A 23 2.05 8.21 12.85
C TYR A 23 1.73 8.21 14.36
N ALA A 24 0.75 7.42 14.81
CA ALA A 24 0.41 7.24 16.22
C ALA A 24 1.09 6.01 16.81
N TRP A 25 1.21 4.95 16.00
CA TRP A 25 1.87 3.70 16.34
C TRP A 25 3.38 3.87 16.60
N VAL A 26 4.12 4.55 15.71
CA VAL A 26 5.57 4.72 15.83
C VAL A 26 5.95 5.44 17.13
N PRO A 27 5.30 6.55 17.54
CA PRO A 27 5.57 7.17 18.84
C PRO A 27 5.18 6.30 20.04
N ARG A 28 4.17 5.44 19.91
CA ARG A 28 3.76 4.52 20.99
C ARG A 28 4.80 3.42 21.22
N VAL A 29 5.34 2.83 20.15
CA VAL A 29 6.36 1.77 20.24
C VAL A 29 7.74 2.37 20.52
N GLY A 30 8.04 3.52 19.91
CA GLY A 30 9.36 4.17 19.96
C GLY A 30 10.19 3.83 18.73
N ILE A 31 10.76 4.86 18.08
CA ILE A 31 11.56 4.66 16.86
C ILE A 31 12.84 3.86 17.11
N ASP A 32 13.45 4.00 18.29
CA ASP A 32 14.67 3.27 18.64
C ASP A 32 14.38 1.79 18.90
N GLU A 33 13.26 1.48 19.54
CA GLU A 33 12.82 0.09 19.71
C GLU A 33 12.51 -0.57 18.36
N LEU A 34 11.86 0.15 17.44
CA LEU A 34 11.64 -0.35 16.09
C LEU A 34 12.94 -0.62 15.32
N LYS A 35 13.99 0.19 15.52
CA LYS A 35 15.31 -0.09 14.94
C LYS A 35 15.95 -1.33 15.56
N ARG A 36 15.90 -1.45 16.89
CA ARG A 36 16.41 -2.61 17.64
C ARG A 36 15.75 -3.91 17.14
N LEU A 37 14.44 -3.90 16.95
CA LEU A 37 13.67 -5.06 16.50
C LEU A 37 13.86 -5.37 15.00
N LEU A 38 13.79 -4.37 14.12
CA LEU A 38 13.63 -4.59 12.68
C LEU A 38 14.94 -4.47 11.87
N ILE A 39 15.98 -3.85 12.45
CA ILE A 39 17.29 -3.67 11.83
C ILE A 39 18.35 -4.50 12.54
N GLU A 40 18.43 -4.39 13.86
CA GLU A 40 19.41 -5.13 14.67
C GLU A 40 18.97 -6.57 14.96
N ASP A 41 17.71 -6.90 14.65
CA ASP A 41 17.09 -8.21 14.88
C ASP A 41 17.33 -8.72 16.32
N ALA A 42 17.25 -7.81 17.28
CA ALA A 42 17.68 -8.11 18.65
C ALA A 42 16.85 -9.21 19.33
N ASP A 43 15.64 -9.48 18.81
CA ASP A 43 14.75 -10.53 19.30
C ASP A 43 14.65 -11.73 18.32
N GLY A 44 15.40 -11.72 17.20
CA GLY A 44 15.41 -12.82 16.23
C GLY A 44 14.09 -13.01 15.47
N ILE A 45 13.30 -11.94 15.30
CA ILE A 45 11.94 -12.01 14.72
C ILE A 45 11.92 -11.72 13.22
N CYS A 46 13.01 -11.20 12.64
CA CYS A 46 13.03 -10.71 11.27
C CYS A 46 12.69 -11.80 10.25
N ASP A 47 13.24 -13.00 10.39
CA ASP A 47 13.01 -14.10 9.45
C ASP A 47 11.52 -14.49 9.41
N GLY A 48 10.86 -14.56 10.57
CA GLY A 48 9.43 -14.86 10.65
C GLY A 48 8.55 -13.74 10.06
N LEU A 49 8.95 -12.48 10.24
CA LEU A 49 8.26 -11.34 9.60
C LEU A 49 8.39 -11.41 8.07
N GLU A 50 9.57 -11.78 7.57
CA GLU A 50 9.81 -11.92 6.13
C GLU A 50 9.01 -13.07 5.53
N GLU A 51 8.96 -14.23 6.18
CA GLU A 51 8.17 -15.38 5.74
C GLU A 51 6.68 -15.02 5.63
N ARG A 52 6.11 -14.36 6.65
CA ARG A 52 4.69 -13.97 6.65
C ARG A 52 4.38 -12.87 5.63
N MET A 53 5.33 -11.96 5.38
CA MET A 53 5.18 -11.00 4.29
C MET A 53 5.21 -11.71 2.93
N GLN A 54 6.15 -12.65 2.72
CA GLN A 54 6.24 -13.39 1.48
C GLN A 54 4.95 -14.15 1.19
N HIS A 55 4.38 -14.82 2.19
CA HIS A 55 3.07 -15.46 2.07
C HIS A 55 1.95 -14.47 1.68
N SER A 56 1.97 -13.24 2.19
CA SER A 56 1.02 -12.19 1.77
C SER A 56 1.21 -11.77 0.32
N VAL A 57 2.47 -11.66 -0.14
CA VAL A 57 2.82 -11.30 -1.52
C VAL A 57 2.45 -12.42 -2.49
N ASP A 58 2.70 -13.67 -2.14
CA ASP A 58 2.37 -14.84 -2.97
C ASP A 58 0.85 -14.97 -3.19
N GLY A 59 0.06 -14.53 -2.21
CA GLY A 59 -1.40 -14.45 -2.31
C GLY A 59 -1.93 -13.25 -3.09
N TYR A 60 -1.08 -12.28 -3.45
CA TYR A 60 -1.52 -11.08 -4.16
C TYR A 60 -1.92 -11.39 -5.60
N ARG A 61 -3.10 -10.92 -6.00
CA ARG A 61 -3.55 -10.90 -7.39
C ARG A 61 -3.78 -9.46 -7.79
N ASP A 62 -3.18 -9.04 -8.90
CA ASP A 62 -3.38 -7.70 -9.42
C ASP A 62 -4.82 -7.54 -9.94
N PRO A 63 -5.66 -6.72 -9.27
CA PRO A 63 -7.05 -6.53 -9.69
C PRO A 63 -7.16 -5.75 -11.01
N TRP A 64 -6.10 -5.03 -11.42
CA TRP A 64 -6.11 -4.23 -12.64
C TRP A 64 -5.92 -5.07 -13.90
N LEU A 65 -5.33 -6.26 -13.78
CA LEU A 65 -5.22 -7.20 -14.89
C LEU A 65 -6.57 -7.82 -15.28
N GLU A 66 -7.57 -7.81 -14.38
CA GLU A 66 -8.89 -8.38 -14.65
C GLU A 66 -9.60 -7.72 -15.85
N ARG A 67 -9.22 -6.50 -16.24
CA ARG A 67 -9.78 -5.83 -17.42
C ARG A 67 -9.44 -6.56 -18.73
N ALA A 68 -8.31 -7.24 -18.82
CA ALA A 68 -7.92 -7.99 -20.01
C ALA A 68 -8.80 -9.23 -20.21
N GLU A 69 -9.24 -9.84 -19.11
CA GLU A 69 -10.06 -11.07 -19.10
C GLU A 69 -11.21 -10.94 -18.09
N PRO A 70 -12.29 -10.22 -18.45
CA PRO A 70 -13.43 -10.02 -17.56
C PRO A 70 -14.17 -11.33 -17.28
N LYS A 71 -14.51 -11.55 -16.01
CA LYS A 71 -15.31 -12.68 -15.50
C LYS A 71 -16.75 -12.67 -16.03
N SER A 72 -17.25 -11.52 -16.50
CA SER A 72 -18.55 -11.41 -17.18
C SER A 72 -18.55 -10.28 -18.21
N PRO A 73 -19.39 -10.34 -19.27
CA PRO A 73 -19.48 -9.28 -20.29
C PRO A 73 -19.83 -7.89 -19.72
N ALA A 74 -20.47 -7.85 -18.55
CA ALA A 74 -20.92 -6.63 -17.90
C ALA A 74 -19.96 -6.08 -16.83
N GLN A 75 -18.88 -6.81 -16.46
CA GLN A 75 -18.03 -6.48 -15.30
C GLN A 75 -17.47 -5.05 -15.30
N PHE A 76 -17.15 -4.52 -16.48
CA PHE A 76 -16.60 -3.16 -16.64
C PHE A 76 -17.48 -2.27 -17.52
N GLN A 77 -18.74 -2.66 -17.74
CA GLN A 77 -19.68 -1.83 -18.49
C GLN A 77 -20.12 -0.64 -17.63
N PRO A 78 -20.21 0.57 -18.21
CA PRO A 78 -20.71 1.72 -17.50
C PRO A 78 -22.14 1.48 -16.98
N ALA A 79 -22.38 1.75 -15.69
CA ALA A 79 -23.73 1.71 -15.12
C ALA A 79 -24.63 2.87 -15.60
N LEU A 80 -24.01 3.92 -16.17
CA LEU A 80 -24.67 5.07 -16.75
C LEU A 80 -24.04 5.37 -18.12
N PRO A 81 -24.79 5.97 -19.06
CA PRO A 81 -24.25 6.45 -20.32
C PRO A 81 -23.03 7.35 -20.08
N LEU A 82 -21.91 7.06 -20.74
CA LEU A 82 -20.75 7.93 -20.74
C LEU A 82 -21.06 9.17 -21.59
N VAL A 83 -21.47 10.25 -20.93
CA VAL A 83 -21.55 11.58 -21.56
C VAL A 83 -20.15 12.20 -21.57
N PRO A 84 -19.73 12.84 -22.68
CA PRO A 84 -18.47 13.58 -22.72
C PRO A 84 -18.45 14.62 -21.60
N LEU A 85 -17.40 14.59 -20.77
CA LEU A 85 -17.19 15.63 -19.78
C LEU A 85 -16.83 16.95 -20.49
N PRO A 86 -17.32 18.10 -20.01
CA PRO A 86 -16.87 19.38 -20.55
C PRO A 86 -15.35 19.50 -20.38
N LEU A 87 -14.67 19.95 -21.43
CA LEU A 87 -13.24 20.17 -21.39
C LEU A 87 -12.94 21.26 -20.36
N VAL A 88 -12.08 20.96 -19.37
CA VAL A 88 -11.58 21.97 -18.45
C VAL A 88 -10.70 22.94 -19.23
N PRO A 89 -10.97 24.26 -19.22
CA PRO A 89 -10.14 25.23 -19.92
C PRO A 89 -8.69 25.15 -19.43
N ILE A 90 -7.77 24.91 -20.36
CA ILE A 90 -6.34 24.95 -20.08
C ILE A 90 -5.97 26.43 -19.92
N ARG A 91 -5.42 26.85 -18.77
CA ARG A 91 -4.91 28.22 -18.62
C ARG A 91 -3.73 28.38 -19.58
N SER A 92 -3.94 29.10 -20.70
CA SER A 92 -2.83 29.58 -21.54
C SER A 92 -1.89 30.38 -20.65
N GLY A 93 -0.63 29.97 -20.59
CA GLY A 93 0.40 30.61 -19.77
C GLY A 93 0.47 32.10 -20.08
N GLY A 94 0.43 32.93 -19.04
CA GLY A 94 0.60 34.37 -19.18
C GLY A 94 1.97 34.68 -19.76
N GLU A 95 1.97 35.48 -20.80
CA GLU A 95 3.16 36.15 -21.32
C GLU A 95 3.79 36.95 -20.18
N HIS A 96 4.99 36.55 -19.76
CA HIS A 96 5.81 37.34 -18.85
C HIS A 96 6.54 38.36 -19.70
N GLY A 97 6.03 39.60 -19.69
CA GLY A 97 6.76 40.80 -20.12
C GLY A 97 7.71 41.30 -19.05
#